data_AF-A0ABD5U1B9-F1
#
_entry.id   AF-A0ABD5U1B9-F1
#
_cell.length_a   1.000
_cell.length_b   1.000
_cell.length_c   1.000
_cell.angle_alpha   90.00
_cell.angle_beta   90.00
_cell.angle_gamma   90.00
#
_symmetry.space_group_name_H-M   'P 1'
#
loop_
_entity.id
_entity.type
_entity.pdbx_description
1 polymer ?
#
loop_
_entity_poly.entity_id
_entity_poly.type
_entity_poly.pdbx_seq_one_letter_code
_entity_poly.pdbx_strand_id
1 'polypeptide(L)'
;MSCYEIEALRLGLMNVLGTEDRSVREHAKTELDGHLDGPVEALANAATLSEVQRHLDAALVDLEEEIAATDADDPEYDYLRGRLVAVRDAERAVHRLTDHGESVLGGLGEAHDVLHETFPVDE
;
A
#
# COMPACT_ATOMS: atom_id res chain seq x y z
N MET A 1 -5.41 4.47 -19.87
CA MET A 1 -5.13 5.43 -18.77
C MET A 1 -5.40 4.69 -17.48
N SER A 2 -4.43 3.87 -17.08
CA SER A 2 -4.50 3.00 -15.92
C SER A 2 -3.61 3.57 -14.82
N CYS A 3 -4.10 3.51 -13.59
CA CYS A 3 -3.35 3.92 -12.41
C CYS A 3 -2.63 2.69 -11.83
N TYR A 4 -1.47 2.34 -12.38
CA TYR A 4 -0.75 1.11 -12.04
C TYR A 4 -0.41 1.02 -10.54
N GLU A 5 -0.04 2.12 -9.90
CA GLU A 5 0.29 2.14 -8.47
C GLU A 5 -0.93 1.77 -7.62
N ILE A 6 -2.13 2.18 -8.01
CA ILE A 6 -3.35 1.90 -7.26
C ILE A 6 -3.75 0.43 -7.41
N GLU A 7 -3.68 -0.14 -8.62
CA GLU A 7 -3.98 -1.56 -8.81
C GLU A 7 -2.91 -2.47 -8.17
N ALA A 8 -1.63 -2.06 -8.22
CA ALA A 8 -0.57 -2.75 -7.51
C ALA A 8 -0.75 -2.66 -5.98
N LEU A 9 -1.05 -1.47 -5.45
CA LEU A 9 -1.37 -1.30 -4.02
C LEU A 9 -2.56 -2.17 -3.60
N ARG A 10 -3.59 -2.25 -4.44
CA ARG A 10 -4.76 -3.08 -4.19
C ARG A 10 -4.36 -4.56 -4.04
N LEU A 11 -3.53 -5.08 -4.94
CA LEU A 11 -3.00 -6.45 -4.85
C LEU A 11 -2.15 -6.66 -3.59
N GLY A 12 -1.23 -5.74 -3.29
CA GLY A 12 -0.40 -5.80 -2.09
C GLY A 12 -1.24 -5.83 -0.80
N LEU A 13 -2.23 -4.93 -0.69
CA LEU A 13 -3.15 -4.91 0.45
C LEU A 13 -4.01 -6.17 0.55
N MET A 14 -4.42 -6.77 -0.57
CA MET A 14 -5.14 -8.05 -0.54
C MET A 14 -4.27 -9.17 0.02
N ASN A 15 -2.97 -9.22 -0.32
CA ASN A 15 -2.05 -10.21 0.25
C ASN A 15 -1.89 -10.00 1.76
N VAL A 16 -1.63 -8.76 2.18
CA VAL A 16 -1.40 -8.38 3.59
C VAL A 16 -2.63 -8.65 4.46
N LEU A 17 -3.82 -8.30 3.96
CA LEU A 17 -5.08 -8.44 4.71
C LEU A 17 -5.69 -9.84 4.60
N GLY A 18 -5.12 -10.73 3.77
CA GLY A 18 -5.68 -12.05 3.51
C GLY A 18 -7.01 -12.03 2.74
N THR A 19 -7.23 -11.01 1.92
CA THR A 19 -8.46 -10.86 1.12
C THR A 19 -8.41 -11.75 -0.13
N GLU A 20 -9.33 -12.71 -0.23
CA GLU A 20 -9.37 -13.72 -1.30
C GLU A 20 -10.42 -13.44 -2.41
N ASP A 21 -10.62 -12.17 -2.79
CA ASP A 21 -11.52 -11.85 -3.90
C ASP A 21 -10.83 -12.10 -5.26
N ARG A 22 -11.18 -13.22 -5.89
CA ARG A 22 -10.62 -13.60 -7.20
C ARG A 22 -10.97 -12.60 -8.30
N SER A 23 -12.19 -12.08 -8.34
CA SER A 23 -12.63 -11.17 -9.42
C SER A 23 -11.83 -9.88 -9.38
N VAL A 24 -11.63 -9.34 -8.17
CA VAL A 24 -10.81 -8.15 -7.95
C VAL A 24 -9.35 -8.41 -8.30
N ARG A 25 -8.81 -9.56 -7.90
CA ARG A 25 -7.41 -9.93 -8.19
C ARG A 25 -7.16 -10.06 -9.70
N GLU A 26 -8.04 -10.72 -10.43
CA GLU A 26 -7.91 -10.87 -11.89
C GLU A 26 -8.07 -9.53 -12.62
N HIS A 27 -8.98 -8.66 -12.15
CA HIS A 27 -9.11 -7.31 -12.69
C HIS A 27 -7.81 -6.51 -12.55
N ALA A 28 -7.27 -6.44 -11.33
CA ALA A 28 -6.03 -5.72 -11.07
C ALA A 28 -4.84 -6.28 -11.87
N LYS A 29 -4.72 -7.60 -11.98
CA LYS A 29 -3.70 -8.24 -12.83
C LYS A 29 -3.84 -7.92 -14.30
N THR A 30 -5.07 -7.84 -14.80
CA THR A 30 -5.36 -7.49 -16.20
C THR A 30 -4.95 -6.05 -16.50
N GLU A 31 -5.25 -5.12 -15.59
CA GLU A 31 -4.84 -3.71 -15.71
C GLU A 31 -3.31 -3.52 -15.63
N LEU A 32 -2.60 -4.45 -14.98
CA LEU A 32 -1.15 -4.44 -14.83
C LEU A 32 -0.40 -5.25 -15.89
N ASP A 33 -1.09 -5.94 -16.81
CA ASP A 33 -0.44 -6.82 -17.78
C ASP A 33 0.50 -6.01 -18.69
N GLY A 34 1.76 -6.45 -18.78
CA GLY A 34 2.82 -5.72 -19.49
C GLY A 34 3.41 -4.50 -18.76
N HIS A 35 2.95 -4.21 -17.53
CA HIS A 35 3.37 -3.09 -16.68
C HIS A 35 3.81 -3.53 -15.27
N LEU A 36 4.08 -4.83 -15.11
CA LEU A 36 4.68 -5.38 -13.88
C LEU A 36 6.20 -5.29 -13.98
N ASP A 37 6.73 -4.13 -13.66
CA ASP A 37 8.16 -3.89 -13.51
C ASP A 37 8.47 -2.99 -12.31
N GLY A 38 9.73 -3.05 -11.86
CA GLY A 38 10.26 -2.17 -10.84
C GLY A 38 9.43 -2.13 -9.53
N PRO A 39 9.21 -0.93 -8.96
CA PRO A 39 8.43 -0.75 -7.74
C PRO A 39 6.97 -1.20 -7.83
N VAL A 40 6.34 -1.11 -9.00
CA VAL A 40 4.94 -1.51 -9.21
C VAL A 40 4.77 -3.02 -9.05
N GLU A 41 5.66 -3.80 -9.67
CA GLU A 41 5.66 -5.27 -9.48
C GLU A 41 5.92 -5.64 -8.01
N ALA A 42 6.89 -4.99 -7.37
CA ALA A 42 7.22 -5.24 -5.97
C ALA A 42 6.04 -4.91 -5.04
N LEU A 43 5.32 -3.82 -5.31
CA LEU A 43 4.12 -3.41 -4.58
C LEU A 43 2.97 -4.42 -4.74
N ALA A 44 2.73 -4.91 -5.95
CA ALA A 44 1.68 -5.91 -6.22
C ALA A 44 1.92 -7.25 -5.48
N ASN A 45 3.17 -7.57 -5.21
CA ASN A 45 3.60 -8.82 -4.57
C ASN A 45 3.91 -8.66 -3.07
N ALA A 46 3.79 -7.45 -2.51
CA ALA A 46 4.07 -7.21 -1.10
C ALA A 46 3.23 -8.11 -0.19
N ALA A 47 3.84 -8.65 0.86
CA ALA A 47 3.23 -9.57 1.82
C ALA A 47 3.10 -8.97 3.23
N THR A 48 3.69 -7.82 3.49
CA THR A 48 3.57 -7.09 4.75
C THR A 48 3.27 -5.60 4.54
N LEU A 49 2.70 -4.92 5.54
CA LEU A 49 2.45 -3.48 5.48
C LEU A 49 3.74 -2.67 5.27
N SER A 50 4.85 -3.08 5.90
CA SER A 50 6.14 -2.40 5.72
C SER A 50 6.69 -2.54 4.30
N GLU A 51 6.47 -3.69 3.65
CA GLU A 51 6.80 -3.86 2.22
C GLU A 51 5.91 -2.97 1.34
N VAL A 52 4.59 -2.94 1.61
CA VAL A 52 3.65 -2.08 0.89
C VAL A 52 4.11 -0.62 0.95
N GLN A 53 4.41 -0.09 2.14
CA GLN A 53 4.87 1.29 2.31
C GLN A 53 6.15 1.56 1.50
N ARG A 54 7.19 0.74 1.69
CA ARG A 54 8.47 0.90 0.99
C ARG A 54 8.32 0.87 -0.54
N HIS A 55 7.50 -0.04 -1.06
CA HIS A 55 7.33 -0.18 -2.51
C HIS A 55 6.43 0.90 -3.09
N LEU A 56 5.44 1.39 -2.32
CA LEU A 56 4.61 2.52 -2.69
C LEU A 56 5.42 3.83 -2.73
N ASP A 57 6.31 4.06 -1.75
CA ASP A 57 7.22 5.21 -1.74
C ASP A 57 8.11 5.21 -3.00
N ALA A 58 8.65 4.05 -3.37
CA ALA A 58 9.45 3.92 -4.59
C ALA A 58 8.63 4.16 -5.86
N ALA A 59 7.40 3.64 -5.94
CA ALA A 59 6.50 3.88 -7.07
C ALA A 59 6.08 5.37 -7.19
N LEU A 60 5.93 6.06 -6.06
CA LEU A 60 5.68 7.50 -6.02
C LEU A 60 6.86 8.30 -6.56
N VAL A 61 8.11 7.90 -6.25
CA VAL A 61 9.31 8.53 -6.81
C VAL A 61 9.34 8.38 -8.33
N ASP A 62 9.07 7.19 -8.85
CA ASP A 62 9.04 6.94 -10.31
C ASP A 62 7.94 7.79 -11.00
N LEU A 63 6.75 7.89 -10.40
CA LEU A 63 5.68 8.75 -10.90
C LEU A 63 6.04 10.24 -10.87
N GLU A 64 6.72 10.69 -9.82
CA GLU A 64 7.19 12.07 -9.73
C GLU A 64 8.26 12.38 -10.79
N GLU A 65 9.13 11.41 -11.11
CA GLU A 65 10.08 11.51 -12.21
C GLU A 65 9.39 11.57 -13.57
N GLU A 66 8.38 10.72 -13.79
CA GLU A 66 7.53 10.72 -15.01
C GLU A 66 6.87 12.10 -15.21
N ILE A 67 6.27 12.66 -14.16
CA ILE A 67 5.66 14.00 -14.19
C ILE A 67 6.69 15.07 -14.50
N ALA A 68 7.87 15.00 -13.87
CA ALA A 68 8.93 16.00 -14.08
C ALA A 68 9.51 15.97 -15.50
N ALA A 69 9.50 14.80 -16.16
CA ALA A 69 9.94 14.64 -17.54
C ALA A 69 8.86 15.01 -18.58
N THR A 70 7.59 15.08 -18.17
CA THR A 70 6.46 15.39 -19.06
C THR A 70 6.36 16.89 -19.32
N ASP A 71 6.15 17.26 -20.59
CA ASP A 71 5.94 18.67 -20.97
C ASP A 71 4.64 19.20 -20.33
N ALA A 72 4.68 20.42 -19.81
CA ALA A 72 3.52 21.03 -19.17
C ALA A 72 2.36 21.30 -20.15
N ASP A 73 2.65 21.40 -21.44
CA ASP A 73 1.65 21.54 -22.50
C ASP A 73 1.16 20.17 -23.03
N ASP A 74 1.70 19.05 -22.54
CA ASP A 74 1.22 17.72 -22.88
C ASP A 74 -0.21 17.50 -22.35
N PRO A 75 -1.16 17.02 -23.19
CA PRO A 75 -2.52 16.70 -22.74
C PRO A 75 -2.62 15.74 -21.55
N GLU A 76 -1.61 14.89 -21.32
CA GLU A 76 -1.58 13.93 -20.22
C GLU A 76 -1.05 14.51 -18.90
N TYR A 77 -0.40 15.67 -18.92
CA TYR A 77 0.26 16.25 -17.76
C TYR A 77 -0.69 16.45 -16.56
N ASP A 78 -1.90 16.96 -16.81
CA ASP A 78 -2.92 17.14 -15.77
C ASP A 78 -3.40 15.81 -15.18
N TYR A 79 -3.49 14.77 -16.01
CA TYR A 79 -3.85 13.43 -15.54
C TYR A 79 -2.77 12.85 -14.64
N LEU A 80 -1.49 12.95 -15.02
CA LEU A 80 -0.37 12.45 -14.20
C LEU A 80 -0.33 13.12 -12.83
N ARG A 81 -0.54 14.44 -12.77
CA ARG A 81 -0.64 15.17 -11.49
C ARG A 81 -1.85 14.73 -10.67
N GLY A 82 -2.99 14.46 -11.31
CA GLY A 82 -4.17 13.88 -10.66
C GLY A 82 -3.89 12.49 -10.08
N ARG A 83 -3.20 11.63 -10.84
CA ARG A 83 -2.74 10.31 -10.41
C ARG A 83 -1.83 10.42 -9.19
N LEU A 84 -0.85 11.32 -9.19
CA LEU A 84 0.03 11.56 -8.03
C LEU A 84 -0.75 11.93 -6.76
N VAL A 85 -1.74 12.81 -6.87
CA VAL A 85 -2.58 13.18 -5.72
C VAL A 85 -3.33 11.97 -5.17
N ALA A 86 -3.90 11.14 -6.04
CA ALA A 86 -4.61 9.94 -5.63
C ALA A 86 -3.68 8.92 -4.95
N VAL A 87 -2.48 8.70 -5.49
CA VAL A 87 -1.50 7.75 -4.93
C VAL A 87 -0.97 8.24 -3.57
N ARG A 88 -0.69 9.54 -3.41
CA ARG A 88 -0.30 10.12 -2.11
C ARG A 88 -1.41 10.07 -1.07
N ASP A 89 -2.68 10.15 -1.47
CA ASP A 89 -3.78 9.94 -0.52
C ASP A 89 -3.85 8.48 -0.05
N ALA A 90 -3.63 7.54 -0.98
CA ALA A 90 -3.56 6.12 -0.66
C ALA A 90 -2.37 5.78 0.26
N GLU A 91 -1.19 6.36 0.03
CA GLU A 91 -0.01 6.25 0.91
C GLU A 91 -0.35 6.66 2.36
N ARG A 92 -0.98 7.82 2.54
CA ARG A 92 -1.42 8.27 3.87
C ARG A 92 -2.44 7.33 4.50
N ALA A 93 -3.30 6.69 3.71
CA ALA A 93 -4.24 5.69 4.21
C ALA A 93 -3.50 4.43 4.71
N VAL A 94 -2.46 3.99 3.99
CA VAL A 94 -1.61 2.86 4.42
C VAL A 94 -0.85 3.19 5.70
N HIS A 95 -0.32 4.41 5.84
CA HIS A 95 0.31 4.84 7.10
C HIS A 95 -0.67 4.77 8.28
N ARG A 96 -1.87 5.32 8.13
CA ARG A 96 -2.91 5.24 9.18
C ARG A 96 -3.27 3.79 9.54
N LEU A 97 -3.37 2.92 8.54
CA LEU A 97 -3.63 1.49 8.76
C LEU A 97 -2.51 0.83 9.57
N THR A 98 -1.26 1.16 9.24
CA THR A 98 -0.06 0.64 9.92
C THR A 98 0.00 1.11 11.37
N ASP A 99 -0.14 2.42 11.60
CA ASP A 99 -0.17 3.01 12.95
C ASP A 99 -1.28 2.38 13.80
N HIS A 100 -2.46 2.16 13.21
CA HIS A 100 -3.56 1.51 13.91
C HIS A 100 -3.26 0.04 14.25
N GLY A 101 -2.66 -0.71 13.33
CA GLY A 101 -2.23 -2.09 13.57
C GLY A 101 -1.21 -2.19 14.71
N GLU A 102 -0.22 -1.31 14.73
CA GLU A 102 0.78 -1.23 15.81
C GLU A 102 0.15 -0.89 17.16
N SER A 103 -0.82 0.04 17.18
CA SER A 103 -1.57 0.36 18.39
C SER A 103 -2.36 -0.83 18.93
N VAL A 104 -2.99 -1.63 18.07
CA VAL A 104 -3.70 -2.85 18.47
C VAL A 104 -2.72 -3.87 19.07
N LEU A 105 -1.57 -4.07 18.43
CA LEU A 105 -0.53 -4.97 18.91
C LEU A 105 -0.01 -4.55 20.28
N GLY A 106 0.28 -3.25 20.48
CA GLY A 106 0.70 -2.69 21.76
C GLY A 106 -0.34 -2.91 22.85
N GLY A 107 -1.63 -2.64 22.56
CA GLY A 107 -2.72 -2.85 23.49
C GLY A 107 -2.91 -4.30 23.94
N LEU A 108 -2.59 -5.29 23.08
CA LEU A 108 -2.59 -6.70 23.47
C LEU A 108 -1.49 -7.03 24.50
N GLY A 109 -0.31 -6.41 24.36
CA GLY A 109 0.77 -6.54 25.34
C GLY A 109 0.38 -5.96 26.70
N GLU A 110 -0.18 -4.74 26.71
CA GLU A 110 -0.67 -4.11 27.93
C GLU A 110 -1.78 -4.94 28.61
N ALA A 111 -2.73 -5.45 27.83
CA ALA A 111 -3.80 -6.30 28.36
C ALA A 111 -3.27 -7.62 28.95
N HIS A 112 -2.25 -8.21 28.33
CA HIS A 112 -1.57 -9.40 28.84
C HIS A 112 -0.91 -9.11 30.20
N ASP A 113 -0.20 -8.00 30.31
CA ASP A 113 0.50 -7.62 31.55
C ASP A 113 -0.50 -7.34 32.68
N VAL A 114 -1.56 -6.59 32.39
CA VAL A 114 -2.65 -6.31 33.35
C VAL A 114 -3.30 -7.61 33.83
N LEU A 115 -3.47 -8.61 32.96
CA LEU A 115 -4.06 -9.89 33.33
C LEU A 115 -3.19 -10.61 34.37
N HIS A 116 -1.87 -10.66 34.15
CA HIS A 116 -0.93 -11.29 35.08
C HIS A 116 -0.75 -10.50 36.38
N GLU A 117 -0.84 -9.17 36.34
CA GLU A 117 -0.87 -8.34 37.54
C GLU A 117 -2.14 -8.60 38.37
N THR A 118 -3.29 -8.74 37.71
CA THR A 118 -4.60 -8.92 38.37
C THR A 118 -4.78 -10.34 38.91
N PHE A 119 -4.25 -11.34 38.21
CA PHE A 119 -4.35 -12.76 38.57
C PHE A 119 -2.95 -13.39 38.63
N PRO A 120 -2.18 -13.14 39.71
CA PRO A 120 -0.87 -13.73 39.87
C PRO A 120 -0.95 -15.26 39.93
N VAL A 121 -0.01 -15.93 39.27
CA VAL A 121 0.23 -17.36 39.47
C VAL A 121 1.45 -17.52 40.37
N ASP A 122 1.36 -18.35 41.41
CA ASP A 122 2.51 -18.69 42.23
C ASP A 122 3.53 -19.45 41.35
N GLU A 123 4.79 -18.99 41.32
CA GLU A 123 5.92 -19.70 40.68
C GLU A 123 6.21 -21.06 41.34
#